data_AF-A0A2E0F1Q4-F1
#
_entry.id   AF-A0A2E0F1Q4-F1
#
_cell.length_a   1.000
_cell.length_b   1.000
_cell.length_c   1.000
_cell.angle_alpha   90.00
_cell.angle_beta   90.00
_cell.angle_gamma   90.00
#
_symmetry.space_group_name_H-M   'P 1'
#
loop_
_entity.id
_entity.type
_entity.pdbx_description
1 polymer ?
#
loop_
_entity_poly.entity_id
_entity_poly.type
_entity_poly.pdbx_seq_one_letter_code
_entity_poly.pdbx_strand_id
1 'polypeptide(L)'
;MTTAHRSLDDDPSNIITVYTEDAEAGFSENPLEGIVLKDYLQTISKDWYGTIPKSVDYDNASSTSSSWLVKSMSIRLAERGANFLLHTRILEIHEEQQEIHFRGGGQEPSGVHRYDELYDFRS
;
A
#
# COMPACT_ATOMS: atom_id res chain seq x y z
N MET A 1 3.57 1.61 2.34
CA MET A 1 2.88 0.91 3.45
C MET A 1 3.39 1.30 4.83
N THR A 2 4.69 1.14 5.15
CA THR A 2 5.24 1.51 6.48
C THR A 2 5.01 2.98 6.85
N THR A 3 5.22 3.91 5.91
CA THR A 3 4.95 5.35 6.12
C THR A 3 3.49 5.62 6.53
N ALA A 4 2.53 4.98 5.87
CA ALA A 4 1.11 5.14 6.18
C ALA A 4 0.74 4.61 7.57
N HIS A 5 1.29 3.46 7.97
CA HIS A 5 1.10 2.94 9.33
C HIS A 5 1.68 3.88 10.39
N ARG A 6 2.87 4.43 10.15
CA ARG A 6 3.47 5.43 11.05
C ARG A 6 2.62 6.68 11.16
N SER A 7 2.14 7.22 10.04
CA SER A 7 1.25 8.38 10.03
C SER A 7 -0.01 8.15 10.87
N LEU A 8 -0.60 6.96 10.81
CA LEU A 8 -1.76 6.60 11.66
C LEU A 8 -1.39 6.23 13.09
N ASP A 9 -0.14 5.85 13.38
CA ASP A 9 0.35 5.66 14.76
C ASP A 9 0.55 7.04 15.42
N ASP A 10 1.04 8.03 14.66
CA ASP A 10 1.29 9.40 15.11
C ASP A 10 -0.02 10.18 15.30
N ASP A 11 -0.94 10.11 14.34
CA ASP A 11 -2.30 10.66 14.45
C ASP A 11 -3.33 9.75 13.75
N PRO A 12 -4.19 9.05 14.51
CA PRO A 12 -5.20 8.15 13.94
C PRO A 12 -6.34 8.88 13.21
N SER A 13 -6.41 10.21 13.29
CA SER A 13 -7.37 11.00 12.52
C SER A 13 -6.91 11.31 11.10
N ASN A 14 -5.66 11.00 10.76
CA ASN A 14 -5.13 11.15 9.40
C ASN A 14 -5.94 10.33 8.40
N ILE A 15 -6.28 10.97 7.27
CA ILE A 15 -6.96 10.31 6.15
C ILE A 15 -5.91 9.81 5.17
N ILE A 16 -5.71 8.49 5.14
CA ILE A 16 -4.78 7.86 4.22
C ILE A 16 -5.52 7.33 2.99
N THR A 17 -5.04 7.70 1.81
CA THR A 17 -5.52 7.16 0.53
C THR A 17 -4.36 6.55 -0.23
N VAL A 18 -4.45 5.26 -0.55
CA VAL A 18 -3.47 4.52 -1.35
C VAL A 18 -4.05 4.27 -2.73
N TYR A 19 -3.33 4.74 -3.76
CA TYR A 19 -3.65 4.48 -5.17
C TYR A 19 -2.73 3.36 -5.67
N THR A 20 -3.31 2.38 -6.35
CA THR A 20 -2.53 1.37 -7.07
C THR A 20 -3.25 0.96 -8.35
N GLU A 21 -2.48 0.71 -9.40
CA GLU A 21 -2.99 0.14 -10.66
C GLU A 21 -3.32 -1.35 -10.51
N ASP A 22 -2.79 -2.00 -9.46
CA ASP A 22 -3.01 -3.41 -9.19
C ASP A 22 -4.48 -3.71 -8.85
N ALA A 23 -4.90 -4.93 -9.22
CA ALA A 23 -6.20 -5.47 -8.82
C ALA A 23 -6.28 -5.77 -7.32
N GLU A 24 -5.14 -6.08 -6.72
CA GLU A 24 -5.02 -6.45 -5.32
C GLU A 24 -3.67 -5.94 -4.78
N ALA A 25 -3.72 -5.22 -3.65
CA ALA A 25 -2.51 -4.70 -3.03
C ALA A 25 -1.57 -5.86 -2.62
N GLY A 26 -0.35 -5.81 -3.12
CA GLY A 26 0.67 -6.83 -2.91
C GLY A 26 0.71 -7.91 -3.98
N PHE A 27 -0.21 -7.93 -4.95
CA PHE A 27 -0.15 -8.85 -6.09
C PHE A 27 -0.19 -8.06 -7.40
N SER A 28 0.98 -7.55 -7.77
CA SER A 28 1.20 -6.84 -9.02
C SER A 28 1.54 -7.78 -10.18
N GLU A 29 1.29 -7.34 -11.42
CA GLU A 29 1.75 -8.04 -12.63
C GLU A 29 3.29 -8.05 -12.73
N ASN A 30 3.93 -7.04 -12.13
CA ASN A 30 5.38 -6.94 -11.98
C ASN A 30 5.74 -7.19 -10.51
N PRO A 31 5.95 -8.45 -10.09
CA PRO A 31 6.18 -8.78 -8.70
C PRO A 31 7.46 -8.14 -8.18
N LEU A 32 7.42 -7.73 -6.91
CA LEU A 32 8.55 -7.14 -6.20
C LEU A 32 9.74 -8.10 -6.12
N GLU A 33 10.94 -7.55 -5.92
CA GLU A 33 12.12 -8.33 -5.59
C GLU A 33 11.87 -9.24 -4.37
N GLY A 34 12.45 -10.43 -4.40
CA GLY A 34 12.26 -11.41 -3.35
C GLY A 34 12.90 -11.01 -2.02
N ILE A 35 12.19 -11.24 -0.92
CA ILE A 35 12.67 -10.97 0.44
C ILE A 35 12.74 -12.26 1.25
N VAL A 36 13.65 -12.29 2.22
CA VAL A 36 13.57 -13.23 3.35
C VAL A 36 12.55 -12.67 4.34
N LEU A 37 11.34 -13.22 4.34
CA LEU A 37 10.20 -12.65 5.09
C LEU A 37 10.50 -12.48 6.58
N LYS A 38 11.14 -13.47 7.19
CA LYS A 38 11.46 -13.47 8.62
C LYS A 38 12.31 -12.29 9.03
N ASP A 39 13.26 -11.88 8.19
CA ASP A 39 14.13 -10.73 8.47
C ASP A 39 13.32 -9.44 8.43
N TYR A 40 12.42 -9.30 7.45
CA TYR A 40 11.53 -8.14 7.36
C TYR A 40 10.55 -8.06 8.53
N LEU A 41 9.94 -9.18 8.95
CA LEU A 41 9.01 -9.23 10.08
C LEU A 41 9.66 -8.82 11.42
N GLN A 42 10.99 -8.89 11.54
CA GLN A 42 11.72 -8.39 12.73
C GLN A 42 11.84 -6.86 12.74
N THR A 43 11.69 -6.20 11.61
CA THR A 43 11.90 -4.74 11.47
C THR A 43 10.60 -3.94 11.48
N ILE A 44 9.45 -4.59 11.32
CA ILE A 44 8.13 -3.94 11.30
C ILE A 44 7.36 -4.26 12.58
N SER A 45 6.50 -3.33 13.00
CA SER A 45 5.60 -3.57 14.14
C SER A 45 4.66 -4.75 13.85
N LYS A 46 4.43 -5.59 14.86
CA LYS A 46 3.48 -6.72 14.79
C LYS A 46 2.03 -6.26 14.57
N ASP A 47 1.73 -5.01 14.92
CA ASP A 47 0.40 -4.41 14.73
C ASP A 47 0.17 -3.91 13.30
N TRP A 48 1.21 -3.88 12.46
CA TRP A 48 1.14 -3.38 11.10
C TRP A 48 0.88 -4.46 10.06
N TYR A 49 0.81 -5.73 10.43
CA TYR A 49 0.51 -6.81 9.49
C TYR A 49 -0.45 -7.85 10.09
N GLY A 50 -1.26 -8.44 9.22
CA GLY A 50 -2.22 -9.48 9.56
C GLY A 50 -1.60 -10.88 9.50
N THR A 51 -2.46 -11.87 9.35
CA THR A 51 -2.00 -13.26 9.21
C THR A 51 -1.38 -13.47 7.83
N ILE A 52 -0.14 -13.96 7.80
CA ILE A 52 0.50 -14.47 6.58
C ILE A 52 0.39 -15.99 6.59
N PRO A 53 -0.06 -16.65 5.49
CA PRO A 53 -0.21 -18.11 5.45
C PRO A 53 1.09 -18.84 5.78
N LYS A 54 0.97 -19.97 6.50
CA LYS A 54 2.12 -20.83 6.83
C LYS A 54 2.78 -21.49 5.61
N SER A 55 2.10 -21.49 4.47
CA SER A 55 2.62 -21.99 3.20
C SER A 55 3.58 -21.03 2.50
N VAL A 56 3.68 -19.78 2.96
CA VAL A 56 4.67 -18.81 2.48
C VAL A 56 6.05 -19.19 3.01
N ASP A 57 7.10 -19.03 2.21
CA ASP A 57 8.48 -19.27 2.66
C ASP A 57 8.97 -18.11 3.52
N TYR A 58 9.37 -18.42 4.76
CA TYR A 58 9.84 -17.42 5.71
C TYR A 58 11.36 -17.24 5.69
N ASP A 59 12.10 -18.27 5.29
CA ASP A 59 13.54 -18.36 5.51
C ASP A 59 14.35 -18.15 4.21
N ASN A 60 13.72 -18.29 3.03
CA ASN A 60 14.38 -18.00 1.74
C ASN A 60 13.79 -16.77 1.05
N ALA A 61 14.62 -16.12 0.23
CA ALA A 61 14.21 -14.97 -0.57
C ALA A 61 13.17 -15.38 -1.64
N SER A 62 11.99 -14.75 -1.62
CA SER A 62 10.93 -15.03 -2.58
C SER A 62 10.06 -13.81 -2.83
N SER A 63 9.72 -13.56 -4.11
CA SER A 63 8.79 -12.50 -4.49
C SER A 63 7.37 -12.78 -4.01
N THR A 64 7.00 -14.06 -3.84
CA THR A 64 5.76 -14.46 -3.17
C THR A 64 5.74 -13.98 -1.72
N SER A 65 6.88 -14.06 -1.02
CA SER A 65 7.00 -13.57 0.36
C SER A 65 6.86 -12.05 0.43
N SER A 66 7.43 -11.32 -0.53
CA SER A 66 7.24 -9.87 -0.66
C SER A 66 5.77 -9.52 -0.89
N SER A 67 5.12 -10.25 -1.80
CA SER A 67 3.71 -10.07 -2.14
C SER A 67 2.81 -10.25 -0.91
N TRP A 68 3.02 -11.34 -0.16
CA TRP A 68 2.27 -11.63 1.05
C TRP A 68 2.53 -10.64 2.19
N LEU A 69 3.75 -10.13 2.32
CA LEU A 69 4.05 -9.07 3.28
C LEU A 69 3.25 -7.82 2.95
N VAL A 70 3.31 -7.35 1.71
CA VAL A 70 2.58 -6.15 1.27
C VAL A 70 1.08 -6.34 1.44
N LYS A 71 0.53 -7.48 1.02
CA LYS A 71 -0.90 -7.80 1.22
C LYS A 71 -1.29 -7.75 2.69
N SER A 72 -0.52 -8.43 3.55
CA SER A 72 -0.81 -8.51 4.98
C SER A 72 -0.79 -7.14 5.65
N MET A 73 0.16 -6.27 5.27
CA MET A 73 0.20 -4.89 5.73
C MET A 73 -0.95 -4.06 5.17
N SER A 74 -1.30 -4.24 3.90
CA SER A 74 -2.37 -3.48 3.24
C SER A 74 -3.73 -3.77 3.88
N ILE A 75 -3.99 -5.04 4.22
CA ILE A 75 -5.20 -5.44 4.96
C ILE A 75 -5.26 -4.74 6.32
N ARG A 76 -4.17 -4.77 7.09
CA ARG A 76 -4.13 -4.07 8.39
C ARG A 76 -4.30 -2.57 8.24
N LEU A 77 -3.73 -1.98 7.20
CA LEU A 77 -3.85 -0.55 6.95
C LEU A 77 -5.30 -0.17 6.62
N ALA A 78 -5.99 -0.99 5.82
CA ALA A 78 -7.40 -0.82 5.52
C ALA A 78 -8.29 -0.99 6.77
N GLU A 79 -8.00 -1.98 7.62
CA GLU A 79 -8.69 -2.17 8.91
C GLU A 79 -8.50 -0.99 9.86
N ARG A 80 -7.41 -0.24 9.71
CA ARG A 80 -7.13 1.02 10.43
C ARG A 80 -7.77 2.26 9.80
N GLY A 81 -8.55 2.10 8.72
CA GLY A 81 -9.33 3.17 8.10
C GLY A 81 -8.71 3.79 6.84
N ALA A 82 -7.61 3.26 6.33
CA ALA A 82 -7.07 3.74 5.06
C ALA A 82 -7.94 3.34 3.86
N ASN A 83 -8.08 4.26 2.91
CA ASN A 83 -8.79 4.04 1.67
C ASN A 83 -7.85 3.44 0.61
N PHE A 84 -8.32 2.42 -0.11
CA PHE A 84 -7.58 1.81 -1.20
C PHE A 84 -8.35 2.00 -2.51
N LEU A 85 -7.75 2.76 -3.43
CA LEU A 85 -8.23 2.91 -4.80
C LEU A 85 -7.42 1.94 -5.67
N LEU A 86 -7.94 0.71 -5.76
CA LEU A 86 -7.40 -0.35 -6.63
C LEU A 86 -7.77 -0.07 -8.10
N HIS A 87 -7.06 -0.69 -9.04
CA HIS A 87 -7.24 -0.44 -10.48
C HIS A 87 -7.26 1.06 -10.83
N THR A 88 -6.46 1.86 -10.13
CA THR A 88 -6.48 3.31 -10.25
C THR A 88 -5.13 3.84 -10.66
N ARG A 89 -5.13 4.51 -11.81
CA ARG A 89 -3.95 5.15 -12.38
C ARG A 89 -3.98 6.65 -12.11
N ILE A 90 -2.87 7.16 -11.58
CA ILE A 90 -2.65 8.60 -11.48
C ILE A 90 -2.29 9.14 -12.86
N LEU A 91 -3.05 10.13 -13.32
CA LEU A 91 -2.85 10.80 -14.60
C LEU A 91 -1.87 11.98 -14.44
N GLU A 92 -2.14 12.85 -13.48
CA GLU A 92 -1.37 14.08 -13.25
C GLU A 92 -1.29 14.37 -11.74
N ILE A 93 -0.18 14.98 -11.32
CA ILE A 93 0.01 15.55 -9.97
C ILE A 93 0.25 17.04 -10.18
N HIS A 94 -0.64 17.85 -9.62
CA HIS A 94 -0.55 19.31 -9.64
C HIS A 94 -0.02 19.79 -8.28
N GLU A 95 1.29 19.93 -8.17
CA GLU A 95 1.95 20.26 -6.88
C GLU A 95 1.54 21.64 -6.33
N GLU A 96 1.42 22.65 -7.19
CA GLU A 96 1.04 24.01 -6.76
C GLU A 96 -0.37 24.05 -6.15
N GLN A 97 -1.28 23.23 -6.67
CA GLN A 97 -2.66 23.12 -6.22
C GLN A 97 -2.85 22.05 -5.15
N GLN A 98 -1.81 21.22 -4.91
CA GLN A 98 -1.83 20.01 -4.10
C GLN A 98 -2.94 19.03 -4.51
N GLU A 99 -3.02 18.73 -5.80
CA GLU A 99 -4.07 17.91 -6.39
C GLU A 99 -3.52 16.69 -7.13
N ILE A 100 -4.23 15.57 -7.03
CA ILE A 100 -3.98 14.32 -7.74
C ILE A 100 -5.17 14.07 -8.65
N HIS A 101 -4.90 14.00 -9.95
CA HIS A 101 -5.88 13.63 -10.96
C HIS A 101 -5.73 12.15 -11.28
N PHE A 102 -6.81 11.38 -11.17
CA PHE A 102 -6.76 9.93 -11.36
C PHE A 102 -7.90 9.41 -12.22
N ARG A 103 -7.69 8.22 -12.77
CA ARG A 103 -8.72 7.40 -13.42
C ARG A 103 -8.74 6.03 -12.75
N GLY A 104 -9.89 5.66 -12.22
CA GLY A 104 -10.12 4.41 -11.51
C GLY A 104 -10.94 3.40 -12.30
N GLY A 105 -10.78 2.12 -11.97
CA GLY A 105 -11.67 1.04 -12.39
C GLY A 105 -12.78 0.72 -11.38
N GLY A 106 -12.84 1.44 -10.26
CA GLY A 106 -13.78 1.24 -9.15
C GLY A 106 -15.06 2.07 -9.26
N GLN A 107 -15.70 2.32 -8.11
CA GLN A 107 -16.91 3.16 -8.01
C GLN A 107 -16.67 4.62 -8.44
N GLU A 108 -15.44 5.09 -8.28
CA GLU A 108 -14.99 6.38 -8.78
C GLU A 108 -14.18 6.17 -10.07
N PRO A 109 -14.79 6.38 -11.25
CA PRO A 109 -14.13 6.14 -12.53
C PRO A 109 -13.01 7.16 -12.81
N SER A 110 -13.09 8.33 -12.21
CA SER A 110 -12.06 9.37 -12.25
C SER A 110 -12.37 10.44 -11.22
N GLY A 111 -11.35 11.16 -10.76
CA GLY A 111 -11.53 12.22 -9.78
C GLY A 111 -10.30 13.10 -9.61
N VAL A 112 -10.50 14.10 -8.77
CA VAL A 112 -9.44 14.99 -8.27
C VAL A 112 -9.47 14.92 -6.76
N HIS A 113 -8.37 14.49 -6.16
CA HIS A 113 -8.20 14.50 -4.70
C HIS A 113 -7.13 15.51 -4.30
N ARG A 114 -7.41 16.30 -3.27
CA ARG A 114 -6.43 17.18 -2.64
C ARG A 114 -5.62 16.41 -1.60
N TYR A 115 -4.38 16.81 -1.36
CA TYR A 115 -3.52 16.21 -0.35
C TYR A 115 -2.79 17.27 0.48
N ASP A 116 -2.49 16.94 1.73
CA ASP A 116 -1.55 17.71 2.56
C ASP A 116 -0.12 17.17 2.36
N GLU A 117 0.04 15.85 2.36
CA GLU A 117 1.29 15.15 2.06
C GLU A 117 1.11 14.14 0.92
N LEU A 118 2.12 14.04 0.04
CA LEU A 118 2.15 13.08 -1.06
C LEU A 118 3.46 12.30 -1.07
N TYR A 119 3.34 10.98 -1.13
CA TYR A 119 4.45 10.06 -1.34
C TYR A 119 4.24 9.32 -2.66
N ASP A 120 4.97 9.72 -3.71
CA ASP A 120 4.92 9.07 -5.02
C ASP A 120 6.00 7.98 -5.13
N PHE A 121 5.57 6.75 -5.40
CA PHE A 121 6.43 5.57 -5.52
C PHE A 121 6.42 4.98 -6.94
N ARG A 122 5.84 5.70 -7.91
CA ARG A 122 5.86 5.30 -9.32
C ARG A 122 7.29 5.45 -9.87
N SER A 123 7.72 4.47 -10.65
CA SER A 123 9.02 4.44 -11.34
C SER A 123 8.92 4.95 -12.77
#